data_AF-A0A559K589-F1
#
_entry.id   AF-A0A559K589-F1
#
_cell.length_a   1.000
_cell.length_b   1.000
_cell.length_c   1.000
_cell.angle_alpha   90.00
_cell.angle_beta   90.00
_cell.angle_gamma   90.00
#
_symmetry.space_group_name_H-M   'P 1'
#
loop_
_entity.id
_entity.type
_entity.pdbx_description
1 polymer ?
#
loop_
_entity_poly.entity_id
_entity_poly.type
_entity_poly.pdbx_seq_one_letter_code
_entity_poly.pdbx_strand_id
1 'polypeptide(L)'
;MAGEFVAPFGIDTIIALLYKQFLQHIVEGQVKGKPLDLYKLAQDLQAAHTAYRGHTITTQELRQQSENHWSLQERTQKAAARPKYYEMQITLNRRDAFRGEVALEDMQHIDPSFHMTLEQLLSLLFAQFMGMVRTNQKVVLDELIASLSEE
;
A
#
# COMPACT_ATOMS: atom_id res chain seq x y z
N MET A 1 16.63 26.15 -23.77
CA MET A 1 15.50 26.06 -22.82
C MET A 1 14.78 24.77 -23.12
N ALA A 2 15.26 23.66 -22.54
CA ALA A 2 14.66 22.35 -22.73
C ALA A 2 13.34 22.35 -21.94
N GLY A 3 12.21 22.22 -22.64
CA GLY A 3 10.94 22.00 -21.97
C GLY A 3 11.02 20.68 -21.23
N GLU A 4 10.91 20.72 -19.90
CA GLU A 4 10.71 19.54 -19.10
C GLU A 4 9.45 18.85 -19.64
N PHE A 5 9.63 17.67 -20.22
CA PHE A 5 8.53 16.81 -20.58
C PHE A 5 7.97 16.26 -19.27
N VAL A 6 7.11 17.06 -18.61
CA VAL A 6 6.30 16.59 -17.49
C VAL A 6 5.36 15.56 -18.10
N ALA A 7 5.69 14.28 -17.94
CA ALA A 7 4.75 13.23 -18.26
C ALA A 7 3.45 13.55 -17.51
N PRO A 8 2.30 13.70 -18.20
CA PRO A 8 1.05 14.09 -17.55
C PRO A 8 0.54 13.01 -16.57
N PHE A 9 1.18 11.84 -16.57
CA PHE A 9 0.83 10.66 -15.79
C PHE A 9 2.06 10.16 -15.04
N GLY A 10 2.11 10.46 -13.74
CA GLY A 10 3.11 9.93 -12.82
C GLY A 10 2.48 8.97 -11.80
N ILE A 11 3.31 8.26 -11.05
CA ILE A 11 2.82 7.34 -10.00
C ILE A 11 2.06 8.11 -8.91
N ASP A 12 2.46 9.36 -8.67
CA ASP A 12 1.77 10.33 -7.82
C ASP A 12 0.31 10.54 -8.22
N THR A 13 0.02 10.72 -9.52
CA THR A 13 -1.37 10.86 -10.01
C THR A 13 -2.19 9.59 -9.79
N ILE A 14 -1.59 8.42 -9.96
CA ILE A 14 -2.28 7.13 -9.71
C ILE A 14 -2.62 7.00 -8.23
N ILE A 15 -1.67 7.31 -7.34
CA ILE A 15 -1.91 7.26 -5.89
C ILE A 15 -2.99 8.25 -5.48
N ALA A 16 -2.97 9.47 -6.02
CA ALA A 16 -3.99 10.48 -5.76
C ALA A 16 -5.39 10.03 -6.22
N LEU A 17 -5.50 9.39 -7.39
CA LEU A 17 -6.76 8.84 -7.91
C LEU A 17 -7.30 7.71 -7.03
N LEU A 18 -6.45 6.75 -6.67
CA LEU A 18 -6.82 5.64 -5.77
C LEU A 18 -7.30 6.17 -4.42
N TYR A 19 -6.64 7.19 -3.90
CA TYR A 19 -7.02 7.84 -2.65
C TYR A 19 -8.36 8.57 -2.76
N LYS A 20 -8.61 9.29 -3.85
CA LYS A 20 -9.89 9.94 -4.12
C LYS A 20 -11.03 8.93 -4.19
N GLN A 21 -10.83 7.80 -4.88
CA GLN A 21 -11.80 6.71 -4.92
C GLN A 21 -12.06 6.15 -3.52
N PHE A 22 -11.01 5.90 -2.73
CA PHE A 22 -11.15 5.43 -1.35
C PHE A 22 -12.01 6.39 -0.49
N LEU A 23 -11.73 7.68 -0.55
CA LEU A 23 -12.52 8.69 0.15
C LEU A 23 -13.98 8.70 -0.32
N GLN A 24 -14.24 8.54 -1.61
CA GLN A 24 -15.59 8.46 -2.15
C GLN A 24 -16.36 7.28 -1.54
N HIS A 25 -15.75 6.11 -1.43
CA HIS A 25 -16.38 4.93 -0.80
C HIS A 25 -16.69 5.15 0.69
N ILE A 26 -15.86 5.92 1.40
CA ILE A 26 -16.13 6.30 2.80
C ILE A 26 -17.33 7.26 2.87
N VAL A 27 -17.35 8.27 2.00
CA VAL A 27 -18.40 9.30 1.97
C VAL A 27 -19.76 8.73 1.58
N GLU A 28 -19.77 7.83 0.60
CA GLU A 28 -20.98 7.13 0.16
C GLU A 28 -21.49 6.14 1.22
N GLY A 29 -20.65 5.77 2.20
CA GLY A 29 -20.99 4.85 3.28
C GLY A 29 -21.40 3.47 2.77
N GLN A 30 -21.12 3.18 1.50
CA GLN A 30 -21.51 1.96 0.81
C GLN A 30 -20.37 1.46 -0.08
N VAL A 31 -20.11 0.15 -0.01
CA VAL A 31 -19.26 -0.54 -0.98
C VAL A 31 -20.15 -1.48 -1.76
N LYS A 32 -20.36 -1.19 -3.05
CA LYS A 32 -21.21 -2.02 -3.95
C LYS A 32 -22.61 -2.29 -3.37
N GLY A 33 -23.23 -1.27 -2.75
CA GLY A 33 -24.59 -1.35 -2.19
C GLY A 33 -24.72 -2.03 -0.82
N LYS A 34 -23.62 -2.34 -0.13
CA LYS A 34 -23.62 -2.82 1.27
C LYS A 34 -23.17 -1.71 2.22
N PRO A 35 -23.77 -1.57 3.42
CA PRO A 35 -23.34 -0.58 4.40
C PRO A 35 -21.87 -0.82 4.77
N LEU A 36 -21.09 0.25 4.78
CA LEU A 36 -19.68 0.19 5.14
C LEU A 36 -19.55 -0.07 6.64
N ASP A 37 -19.02 -1.23 7.00
CA ASP A 37 -18.63 -1.54 8.38
C ASP A 37 -17.18 -1.08 8.61
N LEU A 38 -17.04 0.04 9.31
CA LEU A 38 -15.75 0.66 9.62
C LEU A 38 -14.85 -0.25 10.47
N TYR A 39 -15.44 -1.08 11.34
CA TYR A 39 -14.67 -2.01 12.17
C TYR A 39 -14.03 -3.09 11.31
N LYS A 40 -14.80 -3.69 10.40
CA LYS A 40 -14.26 -4.69 9.48
C LYS A 40 -13.19 -4.09 8.56
N LEU A 41 -13.41 -2.87 8.06
CA LEU A 41 -12.43 -2.18 7.23
C LEU A 41 -11.11 -1.94 7.98
N ALA A 42 -11.17 -1.52 9.25
CA ALA A 42 -9.98 -1.33 10.09
C ALA A 42 -9.18 -2.63 10.23
N GLN A 43 -9.86 -3.76 10.51
CA GLN A 43 -9.23 -5.07 10.60
C GLN A 43 -8.59 -5.50 9.27
N ASP A 44 -9.30 -5.32 8.14
CA ASP A 44 -8.81 -5.68 6.81
C ASP A 44 -7.57 -4.85 6.43
N LEU A 45 -7.57 -3.55 6.72
CA LEU A 45 -6.42 -2.66 6.49
C LEU A 45 -5.22 -3.05 7.36
N GLN A 46 -5.44 -3.40 8.62
CA GLN A 46 -4.37 -3.83 9.53
C GLN A 46 -3.76 -5.19 9.10
N ALA A 47 -4.60 -6.14 8.69
CA ALA A 47 -4.17 -7.41 8.12
C ALA A 47 -3.35 -7.19 6.83
N ALA A 48 -3.80 -6.30 5.95
CA ALA A 48 -3.09 -5.99 4.71
C ALA A 48 -1.74 -5.29 4.96
N HIS A 49 -1.67 -4.36 5.93
CA HIS A 49 -0.43 -3.68 6.30
C HIS A 49 0.60 -4.63 6.91
N THR A 50 0.17 -5.57 7.78
CA THR A 50 1.06 -6.60 8.34
C THR A 50 1.59 -7.55 7.28
N ALA A 51 0.75 -7.96 6.32
CA ALA A 51 1.16 -8.78 5.18
C ALA A 51 2.19 -8.06 4.30
N TYR A 52 2.01 -6.76 4.05
CA TYR A 52 2.95 -5.95 3.27
C TYR A 52 4.33 -5.87 3.94
N ARG A 53 4.39 -5.66 5.26
CA ARG A 53 5.67 -5.61 6.02
C ARG A 53 6.32 -6.99 6.20
N GLY A 54 5.58 -8.08 6.11
CA GLY A 54 6.01 -9.43 6.43
C GLY A 54 6.89 -10.15 5.39
N HIS A 55 7.51 -9.43 4.44
CA HIS A 55 8.32 -10.08 3.40
C HIS A 55 9.62 -10.68 3.98
N THR A 56 9.60 -11.99 4.26
CA THR A 56 10.79 -12.77 4.66
C THR A 56 11.50 -13.31 3.42
N ILE A 57 12.82 -13.10 3.32
CA ILE A 57 13.65 -13.74 2.29
C ILE A 57 14.32 -14.96 2.91
N THR A 58 14.33 -16.07 2.17
CA THR A 58 15.14 -17.24 2.51
C THR A 58 16.56 -16.99 2.03
N THR A 59 17.51 -16.80 2.95
CA THR A 59 18.93 -16.62 2.62
C THR A 59 19.69 -17.88 3.02
N GLN A 60 20.42 -18.46 2.07
CA GLN A 60 21.41 -19.51 2.35
C GLN A 60 22.68 -18.81 2.82
N GLU A 61 22.98 -18.90 4.11
CA GLU A 61 24.25 -18.42 4.66
C GLU A 61 25.17 -19.62 4.91
N LEU A 62 26.39 -19.55 4.37
CA LEU A 62 27.48 -20.45 4.73
C LEU A 62 28.21 -19.84 5.93
N ARG A 63 28.03 -20.41 7.12
CA ARG A 63 28.77 -20.00 8.32
C ARG A 63 29.79 -21.06 8.70
N GLN A 64 31.02 -20.62 8.98
CA GLN A 64 32.07 -21.49 9.48
C GLN A 64 31.73 -21.91 10.91
N GLN A 65 31.76 -23.22 11.17
CA GLN A 65 31.26 -23.81 12.41
C GLN A 65 32.26 -23.70 13.59
N SER A 66 33.56 -23.54 13.31
CA SER A 66 34.59 -23.34 14.33
C SER A 66 35.83 -22.62 13.77
N GLU A 67 36.57 -21.90 14.62
CA GLU A 67 37.81 -21.19 14.25
C GLU A 67 38.92 -22.14 13.76
N ASN A 68 38.91 -23.41 14.16
CA ASN A 68 40.01 -24.35 13.93
C ASN A 68 39.67 -25.52 12.99
N HIS A 69 38.47 -25.54 12.38
CA HIS A 69 38.09 -26.59 11.43
C HIS A 69 37.25 -26.01 10.28
N TRP A 70 37.72 -26.22 9.05
CA TRP A 70 37.02 -25.80 7.83
C TRP A 70 35.85 -26.74 7.51
N SER A 71 34.83 -26.74 8.35
CA SER A 71 33.52 -27.30 8.03
C SER A 71 32.52 -26.17 7.78
N LEU A 72 31.93 -26.18 6.59
CA LEU A 72 30.84 -25.28 6.21
C LEU A 72 29.52 -26.00 6.43
N GLN A 73 28.62 -25.39 7.20
CA GLN A 73 27.25 -25.89 7.33
C GLN A 73 26.31 -24.95 6.58
N GLU A 74 25.58 -25.49 5.59
CA GLU A 74 24.50 -24.76 4.94
C GLU A 74 23.33 -24.65 5.92
N ARG A 75 23.06 -23.42 6.37
CA ARG A 75 21.85 -23.13 7.16
C ARG A 75 20.93 -22.24 6.33
N THR A 76 19.74 -22.77 6.07
CA THR A 76 18.63 -22.00 5.51
C THR A 76 18.05 -21.11 6.61
N GLN A 77 18.48 -19.85 6.68
CA GLN A 77 17.94 -18.89 7.64
C GLN A 77 16.88 -18.03 6.94
N LYS A 78 15.67 -17.96 7.53
CA LYS A 78 14.68 -16.95 7.15
C LYS A 78 15.14 -15.62 7.74
N ALA A 79 15.85 -14.83 6.96
CA ALA A 79 16.23 -13.48 7.35
C ALA A 79 15.12 -12.51 6.95
N ALA A 80 14.93 -11.45 7.74
CA ALA A 80 14.17 -10.31 7.25
C ALA A 80 14.89 -9.81 5.99
N ALA A 81 14.18 -9.74 4.87
CA ALA A 81 14.68 -9.08 3.68
C ALA A 81 15.23 -7.71 4.10
N ARG A 82 16.35 -7.25 3.53
CA ARG A 82 16.60 -5.81 3.52
C ARG A 82 15.69 -5.22 2.43
N PRO A 83 14.56 -4.60 2.77
CA PRO A 83 13.71 -3.98 1.76
C PRO A 83 14.51 -2.92 1.00
N LYS A 84 14.47 -3.01 -0.33
CA LYS A 84 14.87 -1.92 -1.20
C LYS A 84 13.71 -0.94 -1.22
N TYR A 85 13.90 0.21 -0.60
CA TYR A 85 12.88 1.26 -0.57
C TYR A 85 13.03 2.18 -1.76
N TYR A 86 11.89 2.68 -2.24
CA TYR A 86 11.81 3.83 -3.12
C TYR A 86 11.10 4.93 -2.35
N GLU A 87 11.68 6.13 -2.31
CA GLU A 87 11.07 7.28 -1.65
C GLU A 87 10.35 8.14 -2.71
N MET A 88 9.15 8.58 -2.38
CA MET A 88 8.30 9.37 -3.26
C MET A 88 7.68 10.52 -2.49
N GLN A 89 7.73 11.71 -3.07
CA GLN A 89 7.02 12.88 -2.57
C GLN A 89 5.76 13.08 -3.39
N ILE A 90 4.63 13.26 -2.71
CA ILE A 90 3.31 13.43 -3.34
C ILE A 90 2.70 14.71 -2.79
N THR A 91 2.10 15.51 -3.67
CA THR A 91 1.33 16.69 -3.26
C THR A 91 -0.15 16.36 -3.36
N LEU A 92 -0.87 16.50 -2.24
CA LEU A 92 -2.31 16.26 -2.17
C LEU A 92 -3.03 17.56 -1.81
N ASN A 93 -4.30 17.65 -2.20
CA ASN A 93 -5.16 18.71 -1.70
C ASN A 93 -5.31 18.56 -0.18
N ARG A 94 -5.04 19.65 0.55
CA ARG A 94 -5.12 19.67 2.01
C ARG A 94 -6.47 19.20 2.55
N ARG A 95 -7.57 19.52 1.86
CA ARG A 95 -8.91 19.08 2.29
C ARG A 95 -9.03 17.55 2.23
N ASP A 96 -8.54 16.93 1.17
CA ASP A 96 -8.62 15.50 0.99
C ASP A 96 -7.69 14.77 1.96
N ALA A 97 -6.50 15.31 2.22
CA ALA A 97 -5.59 14.78 3.24
C ALA A 97 -6.26 14.77 4.64
N PHE A 98 -6.86 15.90 5.04
CA PHE A 98 -7.51 16.01 6.34
C PHE A 98 -8.71 15.06 6.48
N ARG A 99 -9.48 14.84 5.40
CA ARG A 99 -10.61 13.89 5.43
C ARG A 99 -10.16 12.46 5.66
N GLY A 100 -9.01 12.04 5.10
CA GLY A 100 -8.46 10.72 5.37
C GLY A 100 -7.92 10.59 6.78
N GLU A 101 -7.26 11.63 7.31
CA GLU A 101 -6.81 11.65 8.70
C GLU A 101 -7.99 11.48 9.67
N VAL A 102 -9.07 12.25 9.47
CA VAL A 102 -10.30 12.11 10.27
C VAL A 102 -10.90 10.70 10.12
N ALA A 103 -10.95 10.15 8.91
CA ALA A 103 -11.48 8.80 8.71
C ALA A 103 -10.63 7.72 9.40
N LEU A 104 -9.31 7.86 9.40
CA LEU A 104 -8.41 6.95 10.11
C LEU A 104 -8.55 7.11 11.63
N GLU A 105 -8.73 8.32 12.11
CA GLU A 105 -9.01 8.61 13.51
C GLU A 105 -10.35 8.01 13.96
N ASP A 106 -11.41 8.12 13.15
CA ASP A 106 -12.70 7.48 13.41
C ASP A 106 -12.56 5.95 13.51
N MET A 107 -11.77 5.34 12.62
CA MET A 107 -11.47 3.90 12.69
C MET A 107 -10.69 3.52 13.95
N GLN A 108 -9.73 4.34 14.38
CA GLN A 108 -8.98 4.13 15.62
C GLN A 108 -9.86 4.29 16.87
N HIS A 109 -10.86 5.18 16.84
CA HIS A 109 -11.83 5.30 17.92
C HIS A 109 -12.74 4.06 18.04
N ILE A 110 -13.05 3.42 16.92
CA ILE A 110 -13.87 2.19 16.88
C ILE A 110 -13.05 0.97 17.29
N ASP A 111 -11.81 0.85 16.79
CA ASP A 111 -10.87 -0.21 17.16
C ASP A 111 -9.55 0.39 17.70
N PRO A 112 -9.37 0.42 19.03
CA PRO A 112 -8.14 0.96 19.63
C PRO A 112 -6.87 0.20 19.25
N SER A 113 -6.97 -1.00 18.68
CA SER A 113 -5.80 -1.74 18.19
C SER A 113 -5.36 -1.28 16.80
N PHE A 114 -6.21 -0.56 16.07
CA PHE A 114 -5.94 -0.02 14.76
C PHE A 114 -5.08 1.25 14.87
N HIS A 115 -3.91 1.22 14.23
CA HIS A 115 -3.05 2.40 14.08
C HIS A 115 -2.47 2.41 12.67
N MET A 116 -2.81 3.43 11.89
CA MET A 116 -2.33 3.61 10.53
C MET A 116 -2.20 5.09 10.21
N THR A 117 -1.08 5.49 9.60
CA THR A 117 -0.92 6.87 9.10
C THR A 117 -1.44 7.01 7.68
N LEU A 118 -1.71 8.24 7.25
CA LEU A 118 -2.16 8.51 5.88
C LEU A 118 -1.15 7.98 4.83
N GLU A 119 0.14 8.14 5.08
CA GLU A 119 1.20 7.65 4.18
C GLU A 119 1.19 6.12 4.08
N GLN A 120 0.95 5.43 5.20
CA GLN A 120 0.84 3.97 5.23
C GLN A 120 -0.39 3.50 4.43
N LEU A 121 -1.51 4.21 4.54
CA LEU A 121 -2.70 3.96 3.75
C LEU A 121 -2.40 4.15 2.25
N LEU A 122 -1.79 5.27 1.85
CA LEU A 122 -1.43 5.53 0.45
C LEU A 122 -0.51 4.44 -0.11
N SER A 123 0.49 4.03 0.68
CA SER A 123 1.42 2.95 0.32
C SER A 123 0.69 1.62 0.14
N LEU A 124 -0.28 1.34 1.02
CA LEU A 124 -1.07 0.11 0.98
C LEU A 124 -2.02 0.08 -0.23
N LEU A 125 -2.72 1.17 -0.52
CA LEU A 125 -3.59 1.31 -1.68
C LEU A 125 -2.80 1.09 -2.97
N PHE A 126 -1.61 1.69 -3.07
CA PHE A 126 -0.72 1.48 -4.21
C PHE A 126 -0.26 0.02 -4.31
N ALA A 127 0.13 -0.61 -3.21
CA ALA A 127 0.56 -2.01 -3.20
C ALA A 127 -0.56 -2.97 -3.62
N GLN A 128 -1.80 -2.74 -3.14
CA GLN A 128 -2.97 -3.52 -3.54
C GLN A 128 -3.27 -3.34 -5.03
N PHE A 129 -3.22 -2.10 -5.53
CA PHE A 129 -3.37 -1.80 -6.95
C PHE A 129 -2.33 -2.55 -7.80
N MET A 130 -1.06 -2.50 -7.43
CA MET A 130 0.00 -3.23 -8.13
C MET A 130 -0.21 -4.74 -8.09
N GLY A 131 -0.73 -5.28 -6.99
CA GLY A 131 -1.15 -6.68 -6.89
C GLY A 131 -2.28 -7.02 -7.87
N MET A 132 -3.29 -6.17 -7.99
CA MET A 132 -4.38 -6.35 -8.95
C MET A 132 -3.88 -6.27 -10.41
N VAL A 133 -3.04 -5.28 -10.74
CA VAL A 133 -2.42 -5.14 -12.06
C VAL A 133 -1.62 -6.39 -12.42
N ARG A 134 -0.87 -6.97 -11.47
CA ARG A 134 -0.11 -8.21 -11.71
C ARG A 134 -1.02 -9.40 -12.03
N THR A 135 -2.23 -9.44 -11.49
CA THR A 135 -3.12 -10.60 -11.57
C THR A 135 -4.13 -10.50 -12.71
N ASN A 136 -4.62 -9.29 -13.03
CA ASN A 136 -5.65 -9.06 -14.05
C ASN A 136 -5.52 -7.67 -14.72
N GLN A 137 -4.56 -7.54 -15.64
CA GLN A 137 -4.20 -6.27 -16.27
C GLN A 137 -5.36 -5.56 -16.99
N LYS A 138 -6.21 -6.29 -17.72
CA LYS A 138 -7.22 -5.67 -18.60
C LYS A 138 -8.37 -5.00 -17.85
N VAL A 139 -9.01 -5.74 -16.94
CA VAL A 139 -10.19 -5.23 -16.19
C VAL A 139 -9.82 -4.03 -15.33
N VAL A 140 -8.65 -4.06 -14.68
CA VAL A 140 -8.19 -2.98 -13.81
C VAL A 140 -7.84 -1.72 -14.61
N LEU A 141 -7.23 -1.87 -15.79
CA LEU A 141 -6.93 -0.75 -16.67
C LEU A 141 -8.22 -0.16 -17.26
N ASP A 142 -9.20 -1.00 -17.61
CA ASP A 142 -10.50 -0.54 -18.13
C ASP A 142 -11.29 0.25 -17.06
N GLU A 143 -11.31 -0.21 -15.80
CA GLU A 143 -11.91 0.53 -14.68
C GLU A 143 -11.19 1.86 -14.40
N LEU A 144 -9.85 1.87 -14.51
CA LEU A 144 -9.05 3.07 -14.29
C LEU A 144 -9.29 4.09 -15.42
N ILE A 145 -9.33 3.64 -16.68
CA ILE A 145 -9.69 4.48 -17.84
C ILE A 145 -11.12 4.99 -17.72
N ALA A 146 -12.08 4.17 -17.27
CA ALA A 146 -13.46 4.61 -17.06
C ALA A 146 -13.54 5.71 -15.98
N SER A 147 -12.81 5.55 -14.87
CA SER A 147 -12.76 6.58 -13.81
C SER A 147 -12.08 7.89 -14.24
N LEU A 148 -11.25 7.84 -15.29
CA LEU A 148 -10.65 9.02 -15.91
C LEU A 148 -11.57 9.72 -16.91
N SER A 149 -12.60 9.03 -17.42
CA SER A 149 -13.55 9.58 -18.40
C SER A 149 -14.78 10.24 -17.78
N GLU A 150 -14.95 10.13 -16.45
CA GLU A 150 -16.00 10.79 -15.67
C GLU A 150 -15.56 12.14 -15.05
N GLU A 151 -14.29 12.55 -15.26
CA GLU A 151 -13.82 13.94 -15.02
C GLU A 151 -14.01 14.82 -16.27
#